data_AF-A0A3A2ZVF9-F1
#
_entry.id   AF-A0A3A2ZVF9-F1
#
_cell.length_a   1.000
_cell.length_b   1.000
_cell.length_c   1.000
_cell.angle_alpha   90.00
_cell.angle_beta   90.00
_cell.angle_gamma   90.00
#
_symmetry.space_group_name_H-M   'P 1'
#
loop_
_entity.id
_entity.type
_entity.pdbx_description
1 polymer ?
#
loop_
_entity_poly.entity_id
_entity_poly.type
_entity_poly.pdbx_seq_one_letter_code
_entity_poly.pdbx_strand_id
1 'polypeptide(L)'
;MDSQQCKEDIIYRGSRWDFSASVEEVMTHLHSFVLARKVLYFGVSDTPALIIVKANECKAFLTRKNGMTPFSVYQGRWNAAFRDMESENIPMCEDQGMGIVSWASLGGGQLTTADQRRKIEQDPEAPKGYGYNEFDVPVSQVIEKLAESKKATFHQVALAYLLHQSTYVVPIVGVQTVEHVKAIPGALAVKLAENEIKQIHDAAPFNPLFPNNFLWAERYHTRLTFADQTNIQMATWVNAPPKQPVNQALSLNRTSSVANLCGKTDFQCS
;
A
#
# COMPACT_ATOMS: atom_id res chain seq x y z
N MET A 1 30.66 26.39 9.75
CA MET A 1 30.21 25.68 8.53
C MET A 1 29.46 24.44 8.99
N ASP A 2 28.24 24.61 9.50
CA ASP A 2 27.35 23.50 9.79
C ASP A 2 26.57 23.20 8.51
N SER A 3 27.05 22.25 7.72
CA SER A 3 26.21 21.62 6.71
C SER A 3 25.18 20.80 7.47
N GLN A 4 24.00 21.37 7.67
CA GLN A 4 22.82 20.68 8.15
C GLN A 4 22.48 19.61 7.10
N GLN A 5 23.10 18.44 7.24
CA GLN A 5 22.88 17.31 6.34
C GLN A 5 21.42 16.90 6.52
N CYS A 6 20.59 17.18 5.51
CA CYS A 6 19.22 16.69 5.47
C CYS A 6 19.25 15.18 5.70
N LYS A 7 18.76 14.74 6.85
CA LYS A 7 18.57 13.31 7.11
C LYS A 7 17.37 12.87 6.29
N GLU A 8 17.55 11.79 5.55
CA GLU A 8 16.46 11.19 4.80
C GLU A 8 15.69 10.29 5.77
N ASP A 9 14.41 10.60 6.00
CA ASP A 9 13.57 9.83 6.91
C ASP A 9 13.37 8.39 6.39
N ILE A 10 13.22 8.25 5.07
CA ILE A 10 13.06 6.97 4.38
C ILE A 10 13.89 6.98 3.10
N ILE A 11 14.87 6.08 2.99
CA ILE A 11 15.48 5.77 1.68
C ILE A 11 14.69 4.63 1.04
N TYR A 12 14.18 4.89 -0.16
CA TYR A 12 13.70 3.84 -1.06
C TYR A 12 14.86 3.28 -1.86
N ARG A 13 15.08 1.97 -1.79
CA ARG A 13 15.85 1.29 -2.84
C ARG A 13 15.01 1.34 -4.12
N GLY A 14 15.51 2.07 -5.12
CA GLY A 14 14.76 2.45 -6.32
C GLY A 14 14.31 1.26 -7.19
N SER A 15 13.02 1.30 -7.54
CA SER A 15 12.21 0.65 -8.59
C SER A 15 12.46 -0.79 -9.07
N ARG A 16 13.63 -1.40 -8.91
CA ARG A 16 13.94 -2.77 -9.31
C ARG A 16 15.04 -3.37 -8.45
N TRP A 17 14.83 -4.59 -7.95
CA TRP A 17 15.87 -5.32 -7.24
C TRP A 17 17.03 -5.66 -8.19
N ASP A 18 18.24 -5.23 -7.84
CA ASP A 18 19.45 -5.63 -8.56
C ASP A 18 19.85 -7.07 -8.16
N PHE A 19 19.80 -7.97 -9.13
CA PHE A 19 20.14 -9.39 -8.97
C PHE A 19 21.64 -9.68 -9.09
N SER A 20 22.48 -8.67 -9.39
CA SER A 20 23.93 -8.84 -9.44
C SER A 20 24.58 -8.90 -8.06
N ALA A 21 23.92 -8.34 -7.04
CA ALA A 21 24.39 -8.34 -5.66
C ALA A 21 23.63 -9.34 -4.79
N SER A 22 24.33 -9.93 -3.82
CA SER A 22 23.70 -10.79 -2.81
C SER A 22 22.82 -9.98 -1.86
N VAL A 23 21.81 -10.62 -1.26
CA VAL A 23 20.92 -9.96 -0.29
C VAL A 23 21.72 -9.49 0.92
N GLU A 24 22.67 -10.30 1.36
CA GLU A 24 23.56 -10.03 2.49
C GLU A 24 24.44 -8.81 2.24
N GLU A 25 25.02 -8.70 1.04
CA GLU A 25 25.82 -7.55 0.65
C GLU A 25 24.98 -6.27 0.65
N VAL A 26 23.80 -6.29 0.03
CA VAL A 26 22.90 -5.12 0.00
C VAL A 26 22.51 -4.70 1.41
N MET A 27 22.11 -5.64 2.27
CA MET A 27 21.70 -5.35 3.64
C MET A 27 22.85 -4.85 4.52
N THR A 28 24.07 -5.36 4.30
CA THR A 28 25.27 -4.88 5.01
C THR A 28 25.56 -3.42 4.68
N HIS A 29 25.50 -3.07 3.39
CA HIS A 29 25.73 -1.69 2.96
C HIS A 29 24.61 -0.77 3.44
N LEU A 30 23.34 -1.16 3.31
CA LEU A 30 22.21 -0.38 3.82
C LEU A 30 22.36 -0.14 5.33
N HIS A 31 22.64 -1.18 6.12
CA HIS A 31 22.80 -1.03 7.57
C HIS A 31 23.90 -0.02 7.97
N SER A 32 24.98 0.06 7.19
CA SER A 32 26.04 1.07 7.43
C SER A 32 25.53 2.52 7.38
N PHE A 33 24.51 2.82 6.56
CA PHE A 33 23.89 4.15 6.50
C PHE A 33 23.07 4.49 7.74
N VAL A 34 22.45 3.48 8.37
CA VAL A 34 21.73 3.66 9.65
C VAL A 34 22.72 3.91 10.78
N LEU A 35 23.81 3.13 10.82
CA LEU A 35 24.88 3.33 11.81
C LEU A 35 25.51 4.72 11.66
N ALA A 36 25.66 5.20 10.44
CA ALA A 36 26.10 6.56 10.12
C ALA A 36 25.03 7.63 10.42
N ARG A 37 23.82 7.26 10.87
CA ARG A 37 22.68 8.14 11.15
C ARG A 37 22.28 9.04 9.98
N LYS A 38 22.55 8.59 8.76
CA LYS A 38 22.13 9.27 7.52
C LYS A 38 20.66 8.96 7.19
N VAL A 39 20.21 7.78 7.60
CA VAL A 39 18.88 7.23 7.32
C VAL A 39 18.27 6.68 8.60
N LEU A 40 16.97 6.88 8.77
CA LEU A 40 16.21 6.34 9.90
C LEU A 40 15.53 5.02 9.54
N TYR A 41 14.83 4.97 8.40
CA TYR A 41 14.07 3.79 7.97
C TYR A 41 14.36 3.41 6.51
N PHE A 42 14.23 2.13 6.21
CA PHE A 42 14.37 1.61 4.85
C PHE A 42 13.04 1.26 4.23
N GLY A 43 12.87 1.72 2.98
CA GLY A 43 11.84 1.29 2.07
C GLY A 43 12.40 0.45 0.92
N VAL A 44 11.61 -0.47 0.42
CA VAL A 44 11.91 -1.27 -0.77
C VAL A 44 10.78 -1.10 -1.78
N SER A 45 11.09 -1.01 -3.07
CA SER A 45 10.09 -0.90 -4.14
C SER A 45 10.14 -2.12 -5.06
N ASP A 46 8.96 -2.55 -5.55
CA ASP A 46 8.76 -3.49 -6.65
C ASP A 46 9.69 -4.72 -6.61
N THR A 47 9.90 -5.24 -5.40
CA THR A 47 10.82 -6.36 -5.13
C THR A 47 10.01 -7.61 -4.80
N PRO A 48 10.38 -8.79 -5.32
CA PRO A 48 9.71 -10.04 -5.00
C PRO A 48 9.63 -10.31 -3.49
N ALA A 49 8.47 -10.79 -3.02
CA ALA A 49 8.23 -11.05 -1.60
C ALA A 49 9.29 -11.97 -0.98
N LEU A 50 9.72 -13.00 -1.71
CA LEU A 50 10.77 -13.94 -1.26
C LEU A 50 12.09 -13.23 -0.87
N ILE A 51 12.49 -12.21 -1.62
CA ILE A 51 13.75 -11.49 -1.37
C ILE A 51 13.61 -10.63 -0.11
N ILE A 52 12.45 -9.99 0.06
CA ILE A 52 12.17 -9.14 1.22
C ILE A 52 12.12 -9.97 2.50
N VAL A 53 11.42 -11.10 2.47
CA VAL A 53 11.41 -12.04 3.59
C VAL A 53 12.83 -12.49 3.89
N LYS A 54 13.63 -12.89 2.88
CA LYS A 54 15.05 -13.23 3.10
C LYS A 54 15.84 -12.09 3.73
N ALA A 55 15.67 -10.86 3.27
CA ALA A 55 16.39 -9.70 3.78
C ALA A 55 15.99 -9.36 5.22
N ASN A 56 14.69 -9.43 5.53
CA ASN A 56 14.17 -9.25 6.87
C ASN A 56 14.50 -10.44 7.78
N GLU A 57 14.69 -11.66 7.25
CA GLU A 57 15.17 -12.84 7.96
C GLU A 57 16.71 -12.86 8.08
N CYS A 58 17.47 -12.11 7.28
CA CYS A 58 18.90 -11.87 7.54
C CYS A 58 19.09 -11.19 8.91
N LYS A 59 18.04 -10.51 9.43
CA LYS A 59 17.91 -10.11 10.84
C LYS A 59 18.07 -11.25 11.83
N ALA A 60 17.78 -12.49 11.45
CA ALA A 60 17.97 -13.69 12.28
C ALA A 60 19.30 -14.39 11.98
N PHE A 61 19.69 -14.54 10.71
CA PHE A 61 20.86 -15.34 10.33
C PHE A 61 22.21 -14.68 10.70
N LEU A 62 22.34 -13.37 10.54
CA LEU A 62 23.55 -12.62 10.96
C LEU A 62 23.54 -12.28 12.46
N THR A 63 22.47 -12.65 13.16
CA THR A 63 22.22 -12.41 14.59
C THR A 63 22.54 -13.62 15.44
N ARG A 64 23.61 -14.32 15.10
CA ARG A 64 24.46 -14.82 16.18
C ARG A 64 25.24 -13.70 16.85
N LYS A 65 25.40 -12.50 16.24
CA LYS A 65 25.99 -11.34 16.93
C LYS A 65 25.39 -9.94 16.71
N ASN A 66 24.84 -9.52 15.55
CA ASN A 66 24.70 -8.06 15.31
C ASN A 66 23.37 -7.45 14.78
N GLY A 67 22.26 -8.16 14.58
CA GLY A 67 20.92 -7.55 14.37
C GLY A 67 20.84 -6.41 13.34
N MET A 68 20.66 -6.73 12.05
CA MET A 68 20.51 -5.71 10.99
C MET A 68 19.16 -4.99 11.03
N THR A 69 19.14 -3.75 10.52
CA THR A 69 17.91 -2.95 10.36
C THR A 69 17.02 -3.55 9.26
N PRO A 70 15.75 -3.91 9.54
CA PRO A 70 14.85 -4.48 8.55
C PRO A 70 14.24 -3.40 7.63
N PHE A 71 13.62 -3.85 6.54
CA PHE A 71 12.75 -2.98 5.74
C PHE A 71 11.46 -2.67 6.52
N SER A 72 11.06 -1.41 6.53
CA SER A 72 9.87 -0.93 7.22
C SER A 72 8.72 -0.60 6.27
N VAL A 73 9.03 -0.30 5.01
CA VAL A 73 8.04 0.14 4.01
C VAL A 73 8.24 -0.61 2.69
N TYR A 74 7.13 -1.03 2.09
CA TYR A 74 7.07 -1.60 0.76
C TYR A 74 6.33 -0.65 -0.19
N GLN A 75 6.96 -0.25 -1.29
CA GLN A 75 6.33 0.49 -2.37
C GLN A 75 6.04 -0.43 -3.55
N GLY A 76 4.84 -0.33 -4.13
CA GLY A 76 4.52 -1.12 -5.31
C GLY A 76 3.29 -0.63 -6.07
N ARG A 77 3.13 -1.14 -7.30
CA ARG A 77 2.01 -0.77 -8.19
C ARG A 77 0.73 -1.41 -7.68
N TRP A 78 -0.23 -0.59 -7.27
CA TRP A 78 -1.51 -1.10 -6.81
C TRP A 78 -2.64 -0.10 -7.00
N ASN A 79 -3.73 -0.55 -7.61
CA ASN A 79 -4.98 0.18 -7.76
C ASN A 79 -6.16 -0.80 -7.86
N ALA A 80 -7.39 -0.30 -7.97
CA ALA A 80 -8.59 -1.14 -8.03
C ALA A 80 -8.63 -2.09 -9.26
N ALA A 81 -7.99 -1.74 -10.37
CA ALA A 81 -7.93 -2.54 -11.58
C ALA A 81 -6.66 -3.42 -11.68
N PHE A 82 -5.58 -3.02 -11.00
CA PHE A 82 -4.28 -3.70 -11.00
C PHE A 82 -3.96 -4.18 -9.59
N ARG A 83 -4.26 -5.46 -9.34
CA ARG A 83 -4.34 -6.07 -8.01
C ARG A 83 -3.24 -7.11 -7.74
N ASP A 84 -2.21 -7.19 -8.59
CA ASP A 84 -1.16 -8.22 -8.50
C ASP A 84 -0.49 -8.31 -7.13
N MET A 85 -0.28 -7.16 -6.47
CA MET A 85 0.28 -7.10 -5.12
C MET A 85 -0.52 -7.88 -4.08
N GLU A 86 -1.82 -8.10 -4.30
CA GLU A 86 -2.69 -8.83 -3.38
C GLU A 86 -2.28 -10.29 -3.22
N SER A 87 -1.59 -10.88 -4.22
CA SER A 87 -1.22 -12.30 -4.25
C SER A 87 -0.19 -12.69 -3.18
N GLU A 88 0.95 -11.99 -3.13
CA GLU A 88 2.07 -12.31 -2.24
C GLU A 88 2.55 -11.10 -1.43
N ASN A 89 2.55 -9.91 -2.03
CA ASN A 89 3.25 -8.76 -1.45
C ASN A 89 2.48 -8.15 -0.27
N ILE A 90 1.15 -8.04 -0.36
CA ILE A 90 0.32 -7.56 0.75
C ILE A 90 0.36 -8.56 1.93
N PRO A 91 0.12 -9.88 1.74
CA PRO A 91 0.28 -10.85 2.82
C PRO A 91 1.68 -10.80 3.47
N MET A 92 2.74 -10.64 2.68
CA MET A 92 4.10 -10.49 3.18
C MET A 92 4.27 -9.22 4.02
N CYS A 93 3.71 -8.09 3.59
CA CYS A 93 3.78 -6.86 4.38
C CYS A 93 3.02 -6.98 5.71
N GLU A 94 1.86 -7.65 5.72
CA GLU A 94 1.09 -7.88 6.94
C GLU A 94 1.82 -8.79 7.93
N ASP A 95 2.48 -9.85 7.43
CA ASP A 95 3.28 -10.78 8.24
C ASP A 95 4.53 -10.10 8.83
N GLN A 96 5.25 -9.34 8.01
CA GLN A 96 6.50 -8.68 8.39
C GLN A 96 6.28 -7.35 9.14
N GLY A 97 5.02 -6.91 9.29
CA GLY A 97 4.67 -5.65 9.95
C GLY A 97 5.12 -4.40 9.18
N MET A 98 5.15 -4.47 7.86
CA MET A 98 5.60 -3.38 6.97
C MET A 98 4.46 -2.46 6.54
N GLY A 99 4.75 -1.18 6.37
CA GLY A 99 3.85 -0.22 5.72
C GLY A 99 3.82 -0.43 4.20
N ILE A 100 2.66 -0.25 3.59
CA ILE A 100 2.44 -0.37 2.14
C ILE A 100 2.26 1.01 1.54
N VAL A 101 3.00 1.32 0.49
CA VAL A 101 2.94 2.58 -0.24
C VAL A 101 2.58 2.26 -1.70
N SER A 102 1.34 2.52 -2.09
CA SER A 102 0.92 2.24 -3.47
C SER A 102 1.32 3.38 -4.40
N TRP A 103 2.06 3.05 -5.46
CA TRP A 103 2.22 3.97 -6.60
C TRP A 103 1.20 3.64 -7.69
N ALA A 104 0.89 4.63 -8.53
CA ALA A 104 -0.20 4.57 -9.52
C ALA A 104 -1.55 4.18 -8.90
N SER A 105 -1.86 4.70 -7.70
CA SER A 105 -3.11 4.48 -6.97
C SER A 105 -4.37 4.81 -7.78
N LEU A 106 -4.26 5.73 -8.74
CA LEU A 106 -5.32 6.11 -9.71
C LEU A 106 -5.00 5.67 -11.15
N GLY A 107 -4.15 4.65 -11.32
CA GLY A 107 -3.74 4.15 -12.65
C GLY A 107 -2.90 5.14 -13.47
N GLY A 108 -2.31 6.16 -12.85
CA GLY A 108 -1.59 7.20 -13.59
C GLY A 108 -2.51 8.01 -14.53
N GLY A 109 -3.78 8.20 -14.16
CA GLY A 109 -4.78 8.90 -14.97
C GLY A 109 -5.70 7.98 -15.79
N GLN A 110 -5.59 6.67 -15.62
CA GLN A 110 -6.42 5.69 -16.34
C GLN A 110 -7.71 5.35 -15.60
N LEU A 111 -7.68 5.36 -14.27
CA LEU A 111 -8.89 5.33 -13.45
C LEU A 111 -9.45 6.74 -13.39
N THR A 112 -10.31 7.06 -14.36
CA THR A 112 -10.96 8.36 -14.53
C THR A 112 -12.41 8.15 -14.91
N THR A 113 -13.20 9.21 -14.68
CA THR A 113 -14.62 9.18 -15.03
C THR A 113 -14.83 9.07 -16.54
N ALA A 114 -15.99 8.61 -16.99
CA ALA A 114 -16.35 8.52 -18.41
C ALA A 114 -16.22 9.88 -19.10
N ASP A 115 -16.61 10.96 -18.42
CA ASP A 115 -16.48 12.33 -18.92
C ASP A 115 -15.02 12.80 -19.01
N GLN A 116 -14.20 12.47 -18.00
CA GLN A 116 -12.77 12.78 -18.03
C GLN A 116 -12.06 11.98 -19.13
N ARG A 117 -12.43 10.71 -19.33
CA ARG A 117 -11.87 9.85 -20.36
C ARG A 117 -12.14 10.39 -21.76
N ARG A 118 -13.35 10.84 -22.04
CA ARG A 118 -13.69 11.51 -23.31
C ARG A 118 -12.85 12.76 -23.56
N LYS A 119 -12.57 13.54 -22.51
CA LYS A 119 -11.70 14.73 -22.60
C LYS A 119 -10.24 14.36 -22.87
N ILE A 120 -9.75 13.31 -22.21
CA ILE A 120 -8.39 12.77 -22.39
C ILE A 120 -8.22 12.21 -23.80
N GLU A 121 -9.21 11.50 -24.35
CA GLU A 121 -9.18 10.99 -25.73
C GLU A 121 -9.16 12.09 -26.79
N GLN A 122 -9.71 13.27 -26.46
CA GLN A 122 -9.75 14.44 -27.33
C GLN A 122 -8.50 15.31 -27.21
N ASP A 123 -7.66 15.10 -26.21
CA ASP A 123 -6.46 15.88 -25.93
C ASP A 123 -5.19 15.12 -26.38
N PRO A 124 -4.51 15.59 -27.45
CA PRO A 124 -3.28 14.96 -27.95
C PRO A 124 -2.11 14.99 -26.96
N GLU A 125 -2.12 15.94 -26.01
CA GLU A 125 -1.07 16.15 -25.00
C GLU A 125 -1.38 15.44 -23.67
N ALA A 126 -2.48 14.66 -23.61
CA ALA A 126 -2.86 13.98 -22.40
C ALA A 126 -1.76 13.00 -21.93
N PRO A 127 -1.47 12.94 -20.61
CA PRO A 127 -0.49 12.01 -20.08
C PRO A 127 -0.85 10.57 -20.46
N LYS A 128 0.02 9.93 -21.24
CA LYS A 128 -0.08 8.51 -21.51
C LYS A 128 0.28 7.79 -20.20
N GLY A 129 -0.73 7.34 -19.46
CA GLY A 129 -0.57 6.61 -18.20
C GLY A 129 0.26 5.32 -18.36
N TYR A 130 0.24 4.44 -17.34
CA TYR A 130 1.12 3.26 -17.27
C TYR A 130 0.64 2.05 -18.12
N GLY A 131 0.07 2.30 -19.31
CA GLY A 131 -0.46 1.30 -20.25
C GLY A 131 -1.92 0.94 -19.96
N TYR A 132 -2.81 1.03 -20.95
CA TYR A 132 -4.26 0.85 -20.77
C TYR A 132 -4.58 -0.61 -20.46
N ASN A 133 -5.32 -0.85 -19.38
CA ASN A 133 -5.86 -2.16 -19.08
C ASN A 133 -7.33 -2.23 -19.52
N GLU A 134 -7.74 -3.35 -20.11
CA GLU A 134 -9.14 -3.58 -20.51
C GLU A 134 -10.10 -3.52 -19.31
N PHE A 135 -9.59 -3.80 -18.10
CA PHE A 135 -10.34 -3.75 -16.85
C PHE A 135 -10.44 -2.35 -16.22
N ASP A 136 -9.76 -1.33 -16.76
CA ASP A 136 -9.83 0.03 -16.22
C ASP A 136 -11.21 0.65 -16.45
N VAL A 137 -11.91 0.32 -17.54
CA VAL A 137 -13.27 0.85 -17.84
C VAL A 137 -14.31 0.29 -16.88
N PRO A 138 -14.46 -1.05 -16.76
CA PRO A 138 -15.49 -1.63 -15.91
C PRO A 138 -15.31 -1.21 -14.45
N VAL A 139 -14.05 -1.20 -13.96
CA VAL A 139 -13.74 -0.75 -12.59
C VAL A 139 -14.11 0.72 -12.40
N SER A 140 -13.78 1.60 -13.35
CA SER A 140 -14.15 3.02 -13.26
C SER A 140 -15.67 3.21 -13.20
N GLN A 141 -16.44 2.47 -14.00
CA GLN A 141 -17.91 2.55 -13.99
C GLN A 141 -18.51 2.12 -12.64
N VAL A 142 -17.93 1.11 -11.99
CA VAL A 142 -18.39 0.70 -10.64
C VAL A 142 -18.04 1.77 -9.60
N ILE A 143 -16.83 2.32 -9.64
CA ILE A 143 -16.40 3.38 -8.73
C ILE A 143 -17.28 4.63 -8.89
N GLU A 144 -17.66 5.01 -10.12
CA GLU A 144 -18.59 6.12 -10.37
C GLU A 144 -19.95 5.91 -9.70
N LYS A 145 -20.57 4.73 -9.89
CA LYS A 145 -21.87 4.41 -9.27
C LYS A 145 -21.80 4.46 -7.73
N LEU A 146 -20.69 3.99 -7.16
CA LEU A 146 -20.46 4.05 -5.72
C LEU A 146 -20.21 5.49 -5.23
N ALA A 147 -19.52 6.31 -6.02
CA ALA A 147 -19.30 7.72 -5.73
C ALA A 147 -20.61 8.51 -5.67
N GLU A 148 -21.52 8.28 -6.64
CA GLU A 148 -22.86 8.87 -6.65
C GLU A 148 -23.67 8.46 -5.41
N SER A 149 -23.68 7.15 -5.11
CA SER A 149 -24.43 6.59 -3.97
C SER A 149 -23.96 7.14 -2.63
N LYS A 150 -22.64 7.37 -2.48
CA LYS A 150 -22.03 7.88 -1.25
C LYS A 150 -21.86 9.39 -1.19
N LYS A 151 -22.28 10.12 -2.23
CA LYS A 151 -22.05 11.57 -2.36
C LYS A 151 -20.57 11.95 -2.18
N ALA A 152 -19.67 11.09 -2.66
CA ALA A 152 -18.22 11.27 -2.60
C ALA A 152 -17.67 11.50 -4.01
N THR A 153 -16.44 12.01 -4.13
CA THR A 153 -15.80 12.12 -5.45
C THR A 153 -15.24 10.77 -5.89
N PHE A 154 -15.11 10.57 -7.20
CA PHE A 154 -14.50 9.37 -7.78
C PHE A 154 -13.12 9.06 -7.14
N HIS A 155 -12.26 10.07 -7.02
CA HIS A 155 -10.94 9.91 -6.41
C HIS A 155 -11.01 9.51 -4.94
N GLN A 156 -11.99 10.04 -4.18
CA GLN A 156 -12.17 9.66 -2.77
C GLN A 156 -12.55 8.19 -2.64
N VAL A 157 -13.45 7.68 -3.48
CA VAL A 157 -13.86 6.27 -3.46
C VAL A 157 -12.70 5.35 -3.87
N ALA A 158 -11.97 5.70 -4.92
CA ALA A 158 -10.81 4.92 -5.39
C ALA A 158 -9.70 4.83 -4.32
N LEU A 159 -9.42 5.94 -3.63
CA LEU A 159 -8.43 5.96 -2.54
C LEU A 159 -8.95 5.26 -1.29
N ALA A 160 -10.23 5.44 -0.95
CA ALA A 160 -10.86 4.74 0.15
C ALA A 160 -10.83 3.22 -0.07
N TYR A 161 -11.03 2.75 -1.30
CA TYR A 161 -10.88 1.33 -1.63
C TYR A 161 -9.51 0.79 -1.20
N LEU A 162 -8.41 1.44 -1.60
CA LEU A 162 -7.05 1.01 -1.22
C LEU A 162 -6.85 1.03 0.30
N LEU A 163 -7.37 2.08 0.94
CA LEU A 163 -7.32 2.21 2.39
C LEU A 163 -8.13 1.13 3.10
N HIS A 164 -9.15 0.53 2.50
CA HIS A 164 -9.96 -0.57 3.09
C HIS A 164 -9.38 -1.97 2.87
N GLN A 165 -8.35 -2.12 2.03
CA GLN A 165 -7.79 -3.42 1.70
C GLN A 165 -6.78 -3.97 2.73
N SER A 166 -5.99 -3.11 3.38
CA SER A 166 -5.03 -3.52 4.42
C SER A 166 -4.76 -2.39 5.43
N THR A 167 -4.12 -2.71 6.56
CA THR A 167 -4.05 -1.84 7.75
C THR A 167 -3.10 -0.64 7.60
N TYR A 168 -1.96 -0.80 6.92
CA TYR A 168 -0.91 0.22 6.85
C TYR A 168 -0.70 0.71 5.41
N VAL A 169 -1.75 1.17 4.74
CA VAL A 169 -1.69 1.61 3.35
C VAL A 169 -1.59 3.14 3.27
N VAL A 170 -0.59 3.64 2.54
CA VAL A 170 -0.38 5.06 2.25
C VAL A 170 -0.32 5.25 0.73
N PRO A 171 -1.43 5.60 0.07
CA PRO A 171 -1.45 5.73 -1.38
C PRO A 171 -0.73 7.01 -1.83
N ILE A 172 0.18 6.87 -2.80
CA ILE A 172 0.79 7.99 -3.50
C ILE A 172 -0.23 8.51 -4.52
N VAL A 173 -0.55 9.79 -4.42
CA VAL A 173 -1.48 10.48 -5.32
C VAL A 173 -0.71 11.55 -6.10
N GLY A 174 -0.64 11.38 -7.42
CA GLY A 174 -0.17 12.42 -8.31
C GLY A 174 -1.25 13.50 -8.44
N VAL A 175 -0.94 14.71 -7.99
CA VAL A 175 -1.85 15.87 -8.02
C VAL A 175 -1.23 16.97 -8.87
N GLN A 176 -2.03 17.52 -9.78
CA GLN A 176 -1.62 18.65 -10.63
C GLN A 176 -2.27 19.96 -10.20
N THR A 177 -3.35 19.90 -9.40
CA THR A 177 -4.13 21.06 -8.96
C THR A 177 -4.29 21.06 -7.43
N VAL A 178 -4.46 22.25 -6.85
CA VAL A 178 -4.62 22.44 -5.40
C VAL A 178 -5.96 21.87 -4.91
N GLU A 179 -6.97 21.92 -5.77
CA GLU A 179 -8.30 21.39 -5.52
C GLU A 179 -8.25 19.86 -5.32
N HIS A 180 -7.41 19.16 -6.09
CA HIS A 180 -7.21 17.72 -5.90
C HIS A 180 -6.61 17.40 -4.53
N VAL A 181 -5.63 18.19 -4.06
CA VAL A 181 -5.03 18.02 -2.73
C VAL A 181 -6.07 18.18 -1.63
N LYS A 182 -6.91 19.22 -1.72
CA LYS A 182 -7.96 19.49 -0.71
C LYS A 182 -9.05 18.42 -0.68
N ALA A 183 -9.24 17.67 -1.77
CA ALA A 183 -10.24 16.61 -1.85
C ALA A 183 -9.78 15.27 -1.24
N ILE A 184 -8.46 15.02 -1.13
CA ILE A 184 -7.89 13.75 -0.62
C ILE A 184 -8.32 13.42 0.82
N PRO A 185 -8.33 14.35 1.79
CA PRO A 185 -8.74 14.03 3.17
C PRO A 185 -10.15 13.43 3.27
N GLY A 186 -11.04 13.75 2.32
CA GLY A 186 -12.38 13.17 2.27
C GLY A 186 -12.39 11.66 2.01
N ALA A 187 -11.32 11.09 1.42
CA ALA A 187 -11.19 9.64 1.22
C ALA A 187 -11.18 8.88 2.56
N LEU A 188 -10.60 9.47 3.62
CA LEU A 188 -10.56 8.88 4.96
C LEU A 188 -11.95 8.81 5.62
N ALA A 189 -12.91 9.61 5.15
CA ALA A 189 -14.27 9.61 5.68
C ALA A 189 -15.18 8.58 4.96
N VAL A 190 -14.78 8.08 3.79
CA VAL A 190 -15.57 7.14 3.00
C VAL A 190 -15.43 5.74 3.57
N LYS A 191 -16.54 5.19 4.05
CA LYS A 191 -16.64 3.79 4.48
C LYS A 191 -17.25 2.95 3.36
N LEU A 192 -16.51 1.95 2.90
CA LEU A 192 -17.01 0.94 1.97
C LEU A 192 -17.47 -0.29 2.74
N ALA A 193 -18.64 -0.81 2.41
CA ALA A 193 -19.15 -2.07 2.91
C ALA A 193 -18.57 -3.24 2.11
N GLU A 194 -18.59 -4.45 2.69
CA GLU A 194 -18.00 -5.65 2.06
C GLU A 194 -18.62 -5.97 0.70
N ASN A 195 -19.93 -5.74 0.53
CA ASN A 195 -20.62 -5.90 -0.74
C ASN A 195 -20.14 -4.91 -1.82
N GLU A 196 -19.82 -3.68 -1.44
CA GLU A 196 -19.32 -2.65 -2.35
C GLU A 196 -17.88 -2.95 -2.77
N ILE A 197 -17.05 -3.45 -1.84
CA ILE A 197 -15.69 -3.93 -2.15
C ILE A 197 -15.78 -5.11 -3.10
N LYS A 198 -16.70 -6.06 -2.86
CA LYS A 198 -16.92 -7.19 -3.75
C LYS A 198 -17.33 -6.74 -5.16
N GLN A 199 -18.20 -5.73 -5.30
CA GLN A 199 -18.56 -5.19 -6.61
C GLN A 199 -17.36 -4.63 -7.38
N ILE A 200 -16.43 -3.97 -6.69
CA ILE A 200 -15.17 -3.50 -7.30
C ILE A 200 -14.29 -4.69 -7.71
N HIS A 201 -14.19 -5.71 -6.85
CA HIS A 201 -13.42 -6.93 -7.15
C HIS A 201 -13.99 -7.72 -8.33
N ASP A 202 -15.31 -7.80 -8.46
CA ASP A 202 -15.98 -8.52 -9.54
C ASP A 202 -15.79 -7.82 -10.91
N ALA A 203 -15.47 -6.52 -10.92
CA ALA A 203 -15.27 -5.73 -12.14
C ALA A 203 -13.92 -5.97 -12.82
N ALA A 204 -12.92 -6.50 -12.10
CA ALA A 204 -11.62 -6.86 -12.64
C ALA A 204 -11.28 -8.29 -12.22
N PRO A 205 -11.17 -9.25 -13.16
CA PRO A 205 -10.80 -10.62 -12.82
C PRO A 205 -9.42 -10.62 -12.18
N PHE A 206 -9.30 -11.26 -11.03
CA PHE A 206 -8.05 -11.39 -10.32
C PHE A 206 -7.65 -12.87 -10.26
N ASN A 207 -6.44 -13.16 -10.73
CA ASN A 207 -5.85 -14.48 -10.63
C ASN A 207 -4.57 -14.39 -9.78
N PRO A 208 -4.56 -14.91 -8.54
CA PRO A 208 -3.40 -14.84 -7.66
C PRO A 208 -2.25 -15.79 -8.06
N LEU A 209 -2.38 -16.46 -9.23
CA LEU A 209 -1.46 -17.44 -9.80
C LEU A 209 -1.28 -18.67 -8.91
N PHE A 210 -0.57 -19.69 -9.41
CA PHE A 210 -0.20 -20.86 -8.62
C PHE A 210 0.92 -20.49 -7.64
N PRO A 211 0.90 -20.95 -6.36
CA PRO A 211 -0.01 -21.94 -5.77
C PRO A 211 -1.30 -21.36 -5.19
N ASN A 212 -1.47 -20.04 -5.20
CA ASN A 212 -2.60 -19.41 -4.52
C ASN A 212 -3.96 -19.81 -5.12
N ASN A 213 -4.08 -19.85 -6.44
CA ASN A 213 -5.30 -20.27 -7.10
C ASN A 213 -5.70 -21.73 -6.78
N PHE A 214 -4.73 -22.59 -6.45
CA PHE A 214 -4.96 -23.98 -6.05
C PHE A 214 -5.32 -24.08 -4.56
N LEU A 215 -4.61 -23.34 -3.71
CA LEU A 215 -4.79 -23.40 -2.25
C LEU A 215 -6.10 -22.75 -1.76
N TRP A 216 -6.57 -21.70 -2.46
CA TRP A 216 -7.77 -20.92 -2.09
C TRP A 216 -8.91 -21.03 -3.12
N ALA A 217 -8.75 -21.81 -4.19
CA ALA A 217 -9.73 -21.97 -5.28
C ALA A 217 -10.25 -20.61 -5.82
N GLU A 218 -11.49 -20.56 -6.31
CA GLU A 218 -12.12 -19.35 -6.89
C GLU A 218 -12.38 -18.20 -5.89
N ARG A 219 -11.96 -18.33 -4.62
CA ARG A 219 -12.38 -17.43 -3.53
C ARG A 219 -11.28 -16.55 -2.94
N TYR A 220 -10.17 -16.35 -3.63
CA TYR A 220 -9.06 -15.59 -3.06
C TYR A 220 -9.45 -14.13 -2.71
N HIS A 221 -9.19 -13.74 -1.46
CA HIS A 221 -9.23 -12.35 -0.98
C HIS A 221 -8.08 -12.13 -0.01
N THR A 222 -7.50 -10.93 -0.02
CA THR A 222 -6.48 -10.48 0.95
C THR A 222 -6.86 -10.66 2.42
N ARG A 223 -8.14 -10.84 2.77
CA ARG A 223 -8.61 -10.97 4.15
C ARG A 223 -8.77 -12.41 4.64
N LEU A 224 -8.58 -13.39 3.74
CA LEU A 224 -8.65 -14.79 4.12
C LEU A 224 -7.59 -15.12 5.17
N THR A 225 -7.98 -15.96 6.11
CA THR A 225 -7.15 -16.51 7.17
C THR A 225 -6.98 -18.02 6.94
N PHE A 226 -6.14 -18.66 7.75
CA PHE A 226 -6.00 -20.11 7.69
C PHE A 226 -7.31 -20.85 8.02
N ALA A 227 -8.26 -20.23 8.76
CA ALA A 227 -9.56 -20.82 9.04
C ALA A 227 -10.47 -20.90 7.79
N ASP A 228 -10.17 -20.10 6.76
CA ASP A 228 -10.91 -20.08 5.50
C ASP A 228 -10.40 -21.12 4.50
N GLN A 229 -9.33 -21.85 4.85
CA GLN A 229 -8.71 -22.83 3.97
C GLN A 229 -9.50 -24.15 3.97
N THR A 230 -9.88 -24.63 2.79
CA THR A 230 -10.79 -25.77 2.61
C THR A 230 -10.32 -27.06 3.28
N ASN A 231 -9.02 -27.38 3.20
CA ASN A 231 -8.47 -28.59 3.84
C ASN A 231 -8.50 -28.48 5.36
N ILE A 232 -8.27 -27.30 5.92
CA ILE A 232 -8.37 -27.05 7.36
C ILE A 232 -9.82 -27.20 7.81
N GLN A 233 -10.79 -26.60 7.09
CA GLN A 233 -12.22 -26.74 7.38
C GLN A 233 -12.71 -28.19 7.33
N MET A 234 -12.16 -29.00 6.42
CA MET A 234 -12.48 -30.43 6.34
C MET A 234 -11.83 -31.25 7.46
N ALA A 235 -10.63 -30.87 7.91
CA ALA A 235 -9.89 -31.61 8.91
C ALA A 235 -10.32 -31.30 10.35
N THR A 236 -10.63 -30.04 10.67
CA THR A 236 -10.95 -29.61 12.03
C THR A 236 -11.61 -28.24 12.08
N TRP A 237 -12.42 -28.00 13.12
CA TRP A 237 -12.98 -26.68 13.41
C TRP A 237 -11.95 -25.84 14.16
N VAL A 238 -11.19 -25.02 13.43
CA VAL A 238 -10.21 -24.10 14.02
C VAL A 238 -10.66 -22.65 13.82
N ASN A 239 -10.73 -21.90 14.90
CA ASN A 239 -10.92 -20.46 14.86
C ASN A 239 -9.58 -19.76 14.66
N ALA A 240 -9.46 -18.96 13.60
CA ALA A 240 -8.36 -18.04 13.40
C ALA A 240 -8.69 -16.66 13.99
N PRO A 241 -7.74 -15.95 14.60
CA PRO A 241 -7.94 -14.55 14.91
C PRO A 241 -8.18 -13.78 13.60
N PRO A 242 -9.17 -12.88 13.55
CA PRO A 242 -9.42 -12.09 12.35
C PRO A 242 -8.22 -11.17 12.06
N LYS A 243 -7.96 -10.90 10.79
CA LYS A 243 -6.96 -9.88 10.40
C LYS A 243 -7.29 -8.54 11.04
N GLN A 244 -6.26 -7.76 11.35
CA GLN A 244 -6.44 -6.46 11.99
C GLN A 244 -7.42 -5.59 11.21
N PRO A 245 -8.38 -4.94 11.88
CA PRO A 245 -9.38 -4.14 11.21
C PRO A 245 -8.71 -2.88 10.66
N VAL A 246 -8.92 -2.70 9.37
CA VAL A 246 -8.30 -1.69 8.53
C VAL A 246 -8.53 -0.23 9.01
N ASN A 247 -9.51 0.00 9.89
CA ASN A 247 -9.86 1.32 10.43
C ASN A 247 -9.40 1.58 11.89
N GLN A 248 -8.74 0.64 12.58
CA GLN A 248 -8.33 0.88 13.98
C GLN A 248 -7.04 1.70 14.13
N ALA A 249 -6.13 1.66 13.15
CA ALA A 249 -4.90 2.47 13.22
C ALA A 249 -5.19 3.99 13.24
N LEU A 250 -6.30 4.42 12.64
CA LEU A 250 -6.74 5.82 12.65
C LEU A 250 -7.50 6.24 13.93
N SER A 251 -8.06 5.28 14.68
CA SER A 251 -8.77 5.55 15.93
C SER A 251 -7.87 5.49 17.17
N LEU A 252 -6.77 4.72 17.11
CA LEU A 252 -5.87 4.51 18.24
C LEU A 252 -5.02 5.74 18.63
N ASN A 253 -5.07 6.85 17.88
CA ASN A 253 -4.31 8.07 18.19
C ASN A 253 -5.15 9.32 18.52
N ARG A 254 -6.46 9.22 18.72
CA ARG A 254 -7.28 10.39 19.16
C ARG A 254 -7.52 10.48 20.66
N THR A 255 -7.10 9.48 21.43
CA THR A 255 -7.22 9.51 22.89
C THR A 255 -5.89 9.03 23.49
N SER A 256 -5.25 9.92 24.27
CA SER A 256 -4.01 9.76 25.04
C SER A 256 -2.68 9.64 24.26
N SER A 257 -2.08 10.77 23.88
CA SER A 257 -0.78 11.22 24.44
C SER A 257 -0.13 12.42 23.72
N VAL A 258 -0.66 12.91 22.59
CA VAL A 258 -0.04 14.05 21.86
C VAL A 258 -0.50 15.44 22.36
N ALA A 259 -1.50 15.50 23.24
CA ALA A 259 -2.00 16.76 23.80
C ALA A 259 -1.07 17.42 24.85
N ASN A 260 0.03 16.77 25.26
CA ASN A 260 0.96 17.30 26.27
C ASN A 260 2.30 17.82 25.71
N LEU A 261 2.46 17.95 24.39
CA LEU A 261 3.67 18.51 23.78
C LEU A 261 3.47 19.87 23.09
N CYS A 262 2.27 20.46 23.15
CA CYS A 262 1.97 21.78 22.62
C CYS A 262 1.54 22.76 23.72
N GLY A 263 2.36 22.87 24.77
CA GLY A 263 2.14 23.78 25.88
C GLY A 263 3.44 24.41 26.37
N LYS A 264 3.62 25.69 26.03
CA LYS A 264 4.62 26.66 26.54
C LYS A 264 6.04 26.55 25.99
N THR A 265 6.26 27.19 24.86
CA THR A 265 7.48 28.00 24.66
C THR A 265 7.05 29.35 24.08
N ASP A 266 6.93 30.34 24.96
CA ASP A 266 6.86 31.75 24.58
C ASP A 266 8.20 32.12 23.91
N PHE A 267 8.21 32.18 22.59
CA PHE A 267 9.26 32.88 21.84
C PHE A 267 8.94 34.38 21.88
N GLN A 268 9.49 35.08 22.89
CA GLN A 268 9.61 36.54 22.82
C GLN A 268 10.81 36.89 21.95
N CYS A 269 10.52 37.66 20.90
CA CYS A 269 11.49 38.31 20.03
C CYS A 269 11.99 39.57 20.74
N SER A 270 13.28 39.65 21.01
CA SER A 270 14.03 40.86 21.39
C SER A 270 15.46 40.74 20.92
#